data_AF-A0A359CNL0-F1
#
_entry.id   AF-A0A359CNL0-F1
#
_cell.length_a   1.000
_cell.length_b   1.000
_cell.length_c   1.000
_cell.angle_alpha   90.00
_cell.angle_beta   90.00
_cell.angle_gamma   90.00
#
_symmetry.space_group_name_H-M   'P 1'
#
loop_
_entity.id
_entity.type
_entity.pdbx_description
1 polymer ?
#
loop_
_entity_poly.entity_id
_entity_poly.type
_entity_poly.pdbx_seq_one_letter_code
_entity_poly.pdbx_strand_id
1 'polypeptide(L)'
;MEYDGYKKVKGIKLNVLVDLRELPLSIIIDSANKNDSTLYIPTLKNFRVERPVGRPIYRPSKVTADAMYDTVNIRKYNRRREIKRIYFIKKD
;
A
#
# COMPACT_ATOMS: atom_id res chain seq x y z
N MET A 1 16.63 20.27 -26.60
CA MET A 1 15.91 19.92 -25.35
C MET A 1 15.29 18.55 -25.59
N GLU A 2 15.92 17.51 -25.05
CA GLU A 2 15.65 16.11 -25.39
C GLU A 2 14.34 15.64 -24.73
N TYR A 3 13.43 15.05 -25.51
CA TYR A 3 12.13 14.56 -25.05
C TYR A 3 12.28 13.10 -24.59
N ASP A 4 12.31 12.89 -23.26
CA ASP A 4 12.44 11.58 -22.58
C ASP A 4 11.18 10.69 -22.70
N GLY A 5 10.17 11.05 -23.50
CA GLY A 5 8.98 10.19 -23.68
C GLY A 5 8.00 10.13 -22.49
N TYR A 6 8.37 10.64 -21.32
CA TYR A 6 7.50 10.63 -20.13
C TYR A 6 6.82 11.99 -19.90
N LYS A 7 5.48 11.99 -19.89
CA LYS A 7 4.69 13.15 -19.47
C LYS A 7 4.90 13.38 -17.98
N LYS A 8 5.71 14.39 -17.63
CA LYS A 8 5.92 14.80 -16.23
C LYS A 8 4.64 15.40 -15.67
N VAL A 9 3.92 14.62 -14.85
CA VAL A 9 2.76 15.11 -14.10
C VAL A 9 3.29 15.82 -12.85
N LYS A 10 2.94 17.09 -12.69
CA LYS A 10 3.14 17.80 -11.43
C LYS A 10 1.97 17.47 -10.52
N GLY A 11 2.23 16.76 -9.43
CA GLY A 11 1.20 16.39 -8.47
C GLY A 11 1.77 15.53 -7.35
N ILE A 12 0.93 15.32 -6.34
CA ILE A 12 1.18 14.42 -5.22
C ILE A 12 0.16 13.29 -5.23
N LYS A 13 0.54 12.15 -4.66
CA LYS A 13 -0.34 11.02 -4.40
C LYS A 13 -0.25 10.65 -2.93
N LEU A 14 -1.39 10.26 -2.38
CA LEU A 14 -1.54 9.76 -1.02
C LEU A 14 -1.84 8.27 -1.09
N ASN A 15 -0.99 7.46 -0.46
CA ASN A 15 -1.27 6.06 -0.18
C ASN A 15 -1.63 5.94 1.30
N VAL A 16 -2.80 5.40 1.60
CA VAL A 16 -3.30 5.32 2.98
C VAL A 16 -3.66 3.88 3.29
N LEU A 17 -3.11 3.38 4.39
CA LEU A 17 -3.60 2.16 5.04
C LEU A 17 -4.60 2.55 6.10
N VAL A 18 -5.83 2.05 5.98
CA VAL A 18 -6.89 2.24 6.97
C VAL A 18 -7.24 0.92 7.63
N ASP A 19 -7.72 0.98 8.87
CA ASP A 19 -8.36 -0.16 9.51
C ASP A 19 -9.84 -0.29 9.11
N LEU A 20 -10.54 -1.26 9.71
CA LEU A 20 -11.97 -1.50 9.44
C LEU A 20 -12.91 -0.44 10.02
N ARG A 21 -12.39 0.48 10.84
CA ARG A 21 -13.11 1.61 11.43
C ARG A 21 -12.69 2.93 10.78
N GLU A 22 -12.07 2.84 9.60
CA GLU A 22 -11.60 3.99 8.81
C GLU A 22 -10.47 4.79 9.47
N LEU A 23 -9.84 4.26 10.52
CA LEU A 23 -8.71 4.91 11.17
C LEU A 23 -7.46 4.78 10.28
N PRO A 24 -6.83 5.90 9.85
CA PRO A 24 -5.58 5.83 9.12
C PRO A 24 -4.46 5.27 10.01
N LEU A 25 -3.92 4.12 9.63
CA LEU A 25 -2.79 3.46 10.29
C LEU A 25 -1.44 3.89 9.71
N SER A 26 -1.42 4.31 8.45
CA SER A 26 -0.23 4.78 7.76
C SER A 26 -0.61 5.64 6.56
N ILE A 27 0.13 6.72 6.34
CA ILE A 27 -0.02 7.63 5.22
C ILE A 27 1.35 7.84 4.58
N ILE A 28 1.46 7.58 3.28
CA ILE A 28 2.64 7.88 2.48
C ILE A 28 2.26 8.92 1.44
N ILE A 29 3.06 9.99 1.37
CA ILE A 29 2.93 11.05 0.37
C ILE A 29 4.10 10.89 -0.61
N ASP A 30 3.82 10.79 -1.90
CA ASP A 30 4.85 10.70 -2.95
C ASP A 30 4.44 11.50 -4.20
N SER A 31 5.37 11.66 -5.14
CA SER A 31 5.14 12.28 -6.43
C SER A 31 4.09 11.53 -7.25
N ALA A 32 3.25 12.27 -7.99
CA ALA A 32 2.27 11.69 -8.90
C ALA A 32 2.87 10.81 -10.01
N ASN A 33 4.15 11.01 -10.34
CA ASN A 33 4.85 10.20 -11.34
C ASN A 33 5.23 8.81 -10.82
N LYS A 34 5.10 8.56 -9.51
CA LYS A 34 5.35 7.25 -8.93
C LYS A 34 4.19 6.31 -9.24
N ASN A 35 4.50 5.08 -9.64
CA ASN A 35 3.51 4.03 -9.81
C ASN A 35 2.96 3.60 -8.45
N ASP A 36 1.65 3.56 -8.29
CA ASP A 36 0.95 3.29 -7.03
C ASP A 36 1.37 1.94 -6.44
N SER A 37 1.57 0.93 -7.29
CA SER A 37 2.04 -0.40 -6.86
C SER A 37 3.36 -0.36 -6.09
N THR A 38 4.22 0.63 -6.34
CA THR A 38 5.51 0.78 -5.62
C THR A 38 5.33 1.29 -4.18
N LEU A 39 4.20 1.93 -3.88
CA LEU A 39 3.88 2.53 -2.58
C LEU A 39 3.21 1.53 -1.61
N TYR A 40 2.73 0.39 -2.10
CA TYR A 40 2.05 -0.62 -1.28
C TYR A 40 2.91 -1.16 -0.13
N ILE A 41 4.11 -1.64 -0.44
CA ILE A 41 5.01 -2.24 0.56
C ILE A 41 5.49 -1.19 1.58
N PRO A 42 5.94 0.02 1.18
CA PRO A 42 6.24 1.10 2.12
C PRO A 42 5.07 1.39 3.07
N THR A 43 3.86 1.51 2.54
CA THR A 43 2.67 1.85 3.32
C THR A 43 2.36 0.79 4.38
N LEU A 44 2.46 -0.50 4.03
CA LEU A 44 2.31 -1.62 4.98
C LEU A 44 3.42 -1.74 6.01
N LYS A 45 4.64 -1.26 5.72
CA LYS A 45 5.75 -1.31 6.68
C LYS A 45 5.71 -0.18 7.69
N ASN A 46 5.05 0.92 7.35
CA ASN A 46 5.07 2.14 8.14
C ASN A 46 4.09 2.14 9.33
N PHE A 47 3.11 1.22 9.36
CA PHE A 47 2.19 1.14 10.49
C PHE A 47 2.70 0.25 11.62
N ARG A 48 2.32 0.62 12.85
CA ARG A 48 2.54 -0.14 14.08
C ARG A 48 1.35 0.12 15.01
N VAL A 49 0.61 -0.93 15.38
CA VAL A 49 -0.51 -0.81 16.34
C VAL A 49 -0.10 -1.40 17.67
N GLU A 50 -0.05 -0.56 18.70
CA GLU A 50 0.16 -0.98 20.08
C GLU A 50 -1.02 -1.81 20.60
N ARG A 51 -0.73 -2.75 21.49
CA ARG A 51 -1.75 -3.56 22.16
C ARG A 51 -1.59 -3.40 23.67
N PRO A 52 -2.68 -3.47 24.45
CA PRO A 52 -2.59 -3.39 25.91
C PRO A 52 -1.63 -4.42 26.52
N VAL A 53 -1.52 -5.61 25.92
CA VAL A 53 -0.61 -6.67 26.34
C VAL A 53 -0.03 -7.39 25.11
N GLY A 54 1.25 -7.74 25.18
CA GLY A 54 1.97 -8.54 24.17
C GLY A 54 2.67 -7.71 23.09
N ARG A 55 3.03 -8.36 21.97
CA ARG A 55 3.78 -7.72 20.88
C ARG A 55 2.88 -6.78 20.03
N PRO A 56 3.37 -5.59 19.63
CA PRO A 56 2.66 -4.73 18.69
C PRO A 56 2.39 -5.42 17.35
N ILE A 57 1.35 -4.96 16.65
CA ILE A 57 0.96 -5.48 15.34
C ILE A 57 1.72 -4.70 14.25
N TYR A 58 2.51 -5.42 13.45
CA TYR A 58 3.29 -4.90 12.31
C TYR A 58 2.88 -5.50 10.97
N ARG A 59 1.78 -6.25 10.94
CA ARG A 59 1.23 -6.82 9.71
C ARG A 59 -0.28 -7.01 9.83
N PRO A 60 -1.04 -6.72 8.77
CA PRO A 60 -2.46 -7.04 8.74
C PRO A 60 -2.64 -8.55 8.56
N SER A 61 -3.79 -9.06 8.99
CA SER A 61 -4.20 -10.46 8.73
C SER A 61 -4.82 -10.62 7.34
N LYS A 62 -5.46 -9.55 6.84
CA LYS A 62 -6.12 -9.45 5.54
C LYS A 62 -5.88 -8.06 4.97
N VAL A 63 -5.80 -7.96 3.65
CA VAL A 63 -5.71 -6.67 2.95
C VAL A 63 -6.74 -6.64 1.84
N THR A 64 -7.42 -5.50 1.72
CA THR A 64 -8.23 -5.16 0.56
C THR A 64 -7.56 -3.97 -0.11
N ALA A 65 -7.33 -4.05 -1.40
CA ALA A 65 -6.66 -3.02 -2.18
C ALA A 65 -7.26 -2.93 -3.58
N ASP A 66 -6.98 -1.86 -4.30
CA ASP A 66 -7.35 -1.70 -5.71
C ASP A 66 -6.64 -2.75 -6.60
N ALA A 67 -7.28 -3.16 -7.69
CA ALA A 67 -6.72 -4.07 -8.69
C ALA A 67 -5.37 -3.64 -9.28
N MET A 68 -5.06 -2.33 -9.32
CA MET A 68 -3.75 -1.84 -9.76
C MET A 68 -2.59 -2.32 -8.87
N TYR A 69 -2.87 -2.72 -7.62
CA TYR A 69 -1.88 -3.30 -6.70
C TYR A 69 -1.62 -4.79 -6.96
N ASP A 70 -2.36 -5.41 -7.88
CA ASP A 70 -2.25 -6.83 -8.16
C ASP A 70 -1.00 -7.17 -9.00
N THR A 71 0.16 -7.15 -8.35
CA THR A 71 1.46 -7.45 -8.99
C THR A 71 2.11 -8.70 -8.37
N VAL A 72 2.96 -9.37 -9.15
CA VAL A 72 3.72 -10.54 -8.67
C VAL A 72 4.57 -10.20 -7.44
N ASN A 73 5.17 -9.02 -7.40
CA ASN A 73 6.00 -8.58 -6.28
C ASN A 73 5.17 -8.38 -5.00
N ILE A 74 4.00 -7.77 -5.10
CA ILE A 74 3.08 -7.57 -3.98
C ILE A 74 2.53 -8.91 -3.48
N ARG A 75 2.09 -9.80 -4.39
CA ARG A 75 1.66 -11.17 -4.02
C ARG A 75 2.76 -11.94 -3.29
N LYS A 76 4.00 -11.90 -3.79
CA LYS A 76 5.17 -12.54 -3.15
C LYS A 76 5.44 -11.94 -1.76
N TYR A 77 5.39 -10.61 -1.62
CA TYR A 77 5.57 -9.93 -0.34
C TYR A 77 4.51 -10.36 0.67
N ASN A 78 3.23 -10.30 0.29
CA ASN A 78 2.12 -10.67 1.16
C ASN A 78 2.20 -12.14 1.61
N ARG A 79 2.54 -13.05 0.68
CA ARG A 79 2.74 -14.48 0.99
C ARG A 79 3.87 -14.69 1.99
N ARG A 80 5.03 -14.05 1.79
CA ARG A 80 6.17 -14.12 2.73
C ARG A 80 5.85 -13.56 4.12
N ARG A 81 4.89 -12.64 4.22
CA ARG A 81 4.45 -12.01 5.47
C ARG A 81 3.22 -12.68 6.08
N GLU A 82 2.78 -13.82 5.54
CA GLU A 82 1.59 -14.55 5.99
C GLU A 82 0.31 -13.69 6.03
N ILE A 83 0.17 -12.77 5.08
CA ILE A 83 -1.06 -11.99 4.90
C ILE A 83 -2.03 -12.91 4.13
N LYS A 84 -2.95 -13.54 4.86
CA LYS A 84 -3.66 -14.75 4.43
C LYS A 84 -4.74 -14.51 3.38
N ARG A 85 -5.37 -13.33 3.37
CA ARG A 85 -6.42 -12.99 2.41
C ARG A 85 -6.13 -11.63 1.80
N ILE A 86 -6.07 -11.59 0.48
CA ILE A 86 -5.80 -10.39 -0.29
C ILE A 86 -6.95 -10.27 -1.29
N TYR A 87 -7.69 -9.17 -1.22
CA TYR A 87 -8.78 -8.88 -2.15
C TYR A 87 -8.38 -7.68 -3.00
N PHE A 88 -8.27 -7.91 -4.30
CA PHE A 88 -8.01 -6.86 -5.28
C PHE A 88 -9.34 -6.49 -5.93
N ILE A 89 -9.84 -5.29 -5.60
CA ILE A 89 -11.12 -4.79 -6.08
C ILE A 89 -10.90 -4.11 -7.43
N LYS A 90 -11.63 -4.56 -8.45
CA LYS A 90 -11.76 -3.82 -9.70
C LYS A 90 -12.83 -2.76 -9.53
N LYS A 91 -12.58 -1.54 -10.00
CA LYS A 91 -13.68 -0.62 -10.30
C LYS A 91 -14.39 -1.15 -11.54
N ASP A 92 -15.71 -1.25 -11.45
CA ASP A 92 -16.62 -1.51 -12.57
C ASP A 92 -16.58 -0.37 -13.60
#